data_AF-A0A1K2I6Q6-F1
#
_entry.id   AF-A0A1K2I6Q6-F1
#
_cell.length_a   1.000
_cell.length_b   1.000
_cell.length_c   1.000
_cell.angle_alpha   90.00
_cell.angle_beta   90.00
_cell.angle_gamma   90.00
#
_symmetry.space_group_name_H-M   'P 1'
#
loop_
_entity.id
_entity.type
_entity.pdbx_description
1 polymer ?
#
loop_
_entity_poly.entity_id
_entity_poly.type
_entity_poly.pdbx_seq_one_letter_code
_entity_poly.pdbx_strand_id
1 'polypeptide(L)' 'MAEEVTEAKVLNETMSEAFDWSDSKTVVRDAIWDYFMEKNDHNTEKTIADVKPYTGGEKSEDDIKDFVEKNLKK' A
#
# COMPACT_ATOMS: atom_id res chain seq x y z
N MET A 1 3.92 7.18 26.29
CA MET A 1 4.25 5.89 25.69
C MET A 1 4.44 6.19 24.22
N ALA A 2 5.60 5.86 23.65
CA ALA A 2 5.77 6.01 22.21
C ALA A 2 4.84 4.98 21.57
N GLU A 3 3.70 5.44 21.04
CA GLU A 3 3.02 4.68 19.99
C GLU A 3 4.03 4.63 18.84
N GLU A 4 4.83 3.58 18.83
CA GLU A 4 5.54 3.17 17.63
C GLU A 4 4.44 2.99 16.59
N VAL A 5 4.29 3.98 15.72
CA VAL A 5 3.57 3.86 14.46
C VAL A 5 4.32 2.77 13.70
N THR A 6 3.99 1.51 13.98
CA THR A 6 4.63 0.37 13.35
C THR A 6 4.13 0.36 11.92
N GLU A 7 4.89 0.97 11.01
CA GLU A 7 4.69 0.80 9.58
C GLU A 7 4.47 -0.68 9.30
N ALA A 8 3.34 -0.99 8.66
CA ALA A 8 2.98 -2.37 8.40
C ALA A 8 4.10 -3.05 7.60
N LYS A 9 4.57 -4.21 8.07
CA LYS A 9 5.74 -4.87 7.49
C LYS A 9 5.49 -5.21 6.02
N VAL A 10 4.24 -5.58 5.70
CA VAL A 10 3.76 -5.83 4.35
C VAL A 10 4.09 -4.71 3.35
N LEU A 11 4.14 -3.45 3.80
CA LEU A 11 4.42 -2.31 2.91
C LEU A 11 5.85 -2.32 2.36
N ASN A 12 6.79 -2.97 3.06
CA ASN A 12 8.18 -3.09 2.63
C ASN A 12 8.46 -4.42 1.91
N GLU A 13 7.48 -5.33 1.87
CA GLU A 13 7.59 -6.61 1.17
C GLU A 13 7.21 -6.45 -0.30
N THR A 14 7.74 -7.32 -1.17
CA THR A 14 7.29 -7.36 -2.57
C THR A 14 5.89 -7.94 -2.66
N MET A 15 5.12 -7.55 -3.67
CA MET A 15 3.78 -8.09 -3.90
C MET A 15 3.80 -9.62 -4.03
N SER A 16 4.86 -10.20 -4.60
CA SER A 16 5.05 -11.65 -4.65
C SER A 16 5.38 -12.32 -3.33
N GLU A 17 5.98 -11.60 -2.37
CA GLU A 17 6.23 -12.13 -1.03
C GLU A 17 5.00 -11.97 -0.12
N ALA A 18 4.25 -10.88 -0.32
CA ALA A 18 3.06 -10.54 0.48
C ALA A 18 1.78 -11.24 -0.01
N PHE A 19 1.69 -11.56 -1.30
CA PHE A 19 0.49 -12.11 -1.93
C PHE A 19 0.83 -13.26 -2.89
N ASP A 20 0.30 -14.45 -2.61
CA ASP A 20 0.55 -15.65 -3.42
C ASP A 20 0.02 -15.57 -4.86
N TRP A 21 -0.91 -14.64 -5.14
CA TRP A 21 -1.49 -14.46 -6.48
C TRP A 21 -0.69 -13.51 -7.38
N SER A 22 0.27 -12.79 -6.81
CA SER A 22 1.07 -11.80 -7.54
C SER A 22 2.47 -12.34 -7.78
N ASP A 23 2.96 -12.25 -9.00
CA ASP A 23 4.39 -12.49 -9.31
C ASP A 23 5.18 -11.17 -9.39
N SER A 24 4.55 -10.05 -8.99
CA SER A 24 5.17 -8.74 -9.10
C SER A 24 6.24 -8.53 -8.04
N LYS A 25 7.44 -8.14 -8.49
CA LYS A 25 8.54 -7.71 -7.63
C LYS A 25 8.37 -6.29 -7.11
N THR A 26 7.31 -5.60 -7.53
CA THR A 26 6.97 -4.26 -7.01
C THR A 26 6.66 -4.37 -5.53
N VAL A 27 7.19 -3.45 -4.74
CA VAL A 27 6.93 -3.37 -3.30
C VAL A 27 5.47 -2.96 -3.08
N VAL A 28 4.80 -3.51 -2.06
CA VAL A 28 3.38 -3.23 -1.80
C VAL A 28 3.11 -1.72 -1.64
N ARG A 29 3.99 -0.98 -0.94
CA ARG A 29 3.91 0.48 -0.84
C ARG A 29 3.86 1.16 -2.22
N ASP A 30 4.72 0.72 -3.13
CA ASP A 30 4.84 1.30 -4.46
C ASP A 30 3.64 0.92 -5.34
N ALA A 31 3.15 -0.31 -5.24
CA ALA A 31 1.93 -0.74 -5.92
C ALA A 31 0.68 0.04 -5.47
N ILE A 32 0.56 0.32 -4.17
CA ILE A 32 -0.52 1.17 -3.63
C ILE A 32 -0.37 2.60 -4.14
N TRP A 33 0.85 3.14 -4.14
CA TRP A 33 1.12 4.47 -4.68
C TRP A 33 0.71 4.56 -6.16
N ASP A 34 1.13 3.59 -6.98
CA ASP A 34 0.86 3.56 -8.41
C ASP A 34 -0.65 3.50 -8.70
N TYR A 35 -1.40 2.70 -7.93
CA TYR A 35 -2.87 2.68 -8.01
C TYR A 35 -3.48 4.07 -7.74
N PHE A 36 -3.03 4.76 -6.70
CA PHE A 36 -3.53 6.11 -6.40
C PHE A 36 -3.06 7.14 -7.42
N MET A 37 -1.87 6.98 -8.00
CA MET A 37 -1.42 7.80 -9.13
C MET A 37 -2.34 7.64 -10.32
N GLU A 38 -2.64 6.41 -10.75
CA GLU A 38 -3.57 6.18 -11.87
C GLU A 38 -4.96 6.74 -11.55
N LYS A 39 -5.45 6.53 -10.32
CA LYS A 39 -6.77 7.01 -9.87
C LYS A 39 -6.86 8.54 -9.80
N ASN A 40 -5.77 9.22 -9.48
CA ASN A 40 -5.72 10.66 -9.30
C ASN A 40 -5.18 11.42 -10.53
N ASP A 41 -5.19 10.81 -11.72
CA ASP A 41 -4.66 11.40 -12.96
C ASP A 41 -3.19 11.85 -12.80
N HIS A 42 -2.38 11.04 -12.12
CA HIS A 42 -0.98 11.30 -11.77
C HIS A 42 -0.75 12.53 -10.89
N ASN A 43 -1.77 13.00 -10.17
CA ASN A 43 -1.62 14.10 -9.22
C ASN A 43 -0.91 13.63 -7.95
N THR A 44 0.38 13.94 -7.85
CA THR A 44 1.23 13.55 -6.72
C THR A 44 0.74 14.11 -5.38
N GLU A 45 0.19 15.32 -5.34
CA GLU A 45 -0.30 15.93 -4.10
C GLU A 45 -1.50 15.17 -3.52
N LYS A 46 -2.43 14.78 -4.39
CA LYS A 46 -3.58 13.93 -4.01
C LYS A 46 -3.14 12.54 -3.61
N THR A 47 -2.25 11.93 -4.39
CA THR A 47 -1.71 10.60 -4.09
C THR A 47 -1.03 10.56 -2.72
N ILE A 48 -0.22 11.56 -2.38
CA ILE A 48 0.42 11.62 -1.05
C ILE A 48 -0.66 11.68 0.05
N ALA A 49 -1.70 12.50 -0.13
CA ALA A 49 -2.79 12.59 0.85
C ALA A 49 -3.55 11.27 1.02
N ASP A 50 -3.79 10.55 -0.07
CA ASP A 50 -4.51 9.27 -0.08
C ASP A 50 -3.66 8.09 0.43
N VAL A 51 -2.36 8.06 0.13
CA VAL A 51 -1.43 7.00 0.56
C VAL A 51 -1.02 7.17 2.02
N LYS A 52 -0.99 8.40 2.54
CA LYS A 52 -0.61 8.71 3.92
C LYS A 52 -1.27 7.81 4.98
N PRO A 53 -2.59 7.55 4.98
CA PRO A 53 -3.19 6.65 5.97
C PRO A 53 -2.69 5.20 5.87
N TYR A 54 -2.26 4.76 4.70
CA TYR A 54 -1.69 3.42 4.51
C TYR A 54 -0.25 3.34 5.01
N THR A 55 0.59 4.34 4.71
CA THR A 55 2.01 4.34 5.09
C THR A 55 2.30 4.95 6.46
N GLY A 56 1.39 5.76 6.99
CA GLY A 56 1.53 6.47 8.26
C GLY A 56 1.00 5.70 9.47
N GLY A 57 0.73 4.39 9.32
CA GLY A 57 0.24 3.51 10.38
C GLY A 57 -1.17 3.84 10.88
N GLU A 58 -1.98 4.57 10.12
CA GLU A 58 -3.40 4.78 10.42
C GLU A 58 -4.24 3.55 10.03
N LYS A 59 -3.75 2.76 9.06
CA LYS A 59 -4.32 1.49 8.60
C LYS A 59 -3.54 0.31 9.18
N SER A 60 -4.26 -0.75 9.59
CA SER A 60 -3.61 -2.00 9.99
C SER A 60 -3.09 -2.77 8.77
N GLU A 61 -2.18 -3.71 9.01
CA GLU A 61 -1.64 -4.57 7.95
C GLU A 61 -2.74 -5.33 7.21
N ASP A 62 -3.76 -5.82 7.93
CA ASP A 62 -4.92 -6.50 7.34
C ASP A 62 -5.71 -5.57 6.39
N ASP A 63 -5.96 -4.31 6.79
CA ASP A 63 -6.65 -3.34 5.94
C ASP A 63 -5.90 -3.07 4.63
N ILE A 64 -4.57 -3.01 4.73
CA ILE A 64 -3.68 -2.80 3.58
C ILE A 64 -3.76 -4.00 2.65
N LYS A 65 -3.66 -5.23 3.19
CA LYS A 65 -3.79 -6.47 2.40
C LYS A 65 -5.16 -6.55 1.73
N ASP A 66 -6.23 -6.31 2.48
CA ASP A 66 -7.59 -6.29 1.96
C ASP A 66 -7.76 -5.27 0.81
N PHE A 67 -7.19 -4.09 0.95
CA PHE A 67 -7.24 -3.07 -0.10
C PHE A 67 -6.50 -3.53 -1.36
N VAL A 68 -5.30 -4.08 -1.20
CA VAL A 68 -4.47 -4.58 -2.30
C VAL A 68 -5.18 -5.74 -3.01
N GLU A 69 -5.72 -6.70 -2.27
CA GLU A 69 -6.46 -7.82 -2.86
C GLU A 69 -7.75 -7.39 -3.57
N LYS A 70 -8.40 -6.32 -3.11
CA LYS A 70 -9.63 -5.81 -3.75
C LYS A 70 -9.38 -4.93 -4.97
N ASN A 71 -8.26 -4.20 -5.01
CA ASN A 71 -8.01 -3.15 -6.02
C ASN A 71 -6.88 -3.50 -6.99
N LEU A 72 -5.83 -4.19 -6.53
CA LEU A 72 -4.64 -4.51 -7.31
C LEU A 72 -4.66 -5.94 -7.85
N LYS A 73 -5.52 -6.82 -7.32
CA LYS A 73 -5.77 -8.14 -7.88
C LYS A 73 -6.49 -8.01 -9.22
N LYS A 74 -5.79 -8.30 -10.31
CA LYS A 74 -6.33 -8.36 -11.66
C LYS A 74 -6.30 -9.79 -12.19
#